data_AF-A0A2E8LC79-F1
#
_entry.id   AF-A0A2E8LC79-F1
#
_cell.length_a   1.000
_cell.length_b   1.000
_cell.length_c   1.000
_cell.angle_alpha   90.00
_cell.angle_beta   90.00
_cell.angle_gamma   90.00
#
_symmetry.space_group_name_H-M   'P 1'
#
loop_
_entity.id
_entity.type
_entity.pdbx_description
1 polymer ?
#
loop_
_entity_poly.entity_id
_entity_poly.type
_entity_poly.pdbx_seq_one_letter_code
_entity_poly.pdbx_strand_id
1 'polypeptide(L)'
;MAELLELLQNAGHADFKDARGPMGFNQRQAAGRFTADEAQELIDQLQQAEYEADQQPKATGSSERKQKSEQTDGAPKRDDMTDEERAEMERAVRSASTKSLVLEVRRRGWIVTKPK
;
A
#
# COMPACT_ATOMS: atom_id res chain seq x y z
N MET A 1 -0.92 0.93 -24.40
CA MET A 1 -0.36 0.14 -23.28
C MET A 1 1.05 0.57 -22.92
N ALA A 2 2.00 0.61 -23.87
CA ALA A 2 3.36 1.09 -23.60
C ALA A 2 3.39 2.53 -23.05
N GLU A 3 2.60 3.42 -23.67
CA GLU A 3 2.42 4.81 -23.24
C GLU A 3 1.88 4.93 -21.80
N LEU A 4 0.86 4.14 -21.44
CA LEU A 4 0.32 4.11 -20.07
C LEU A 4 1.37 3.65 -19.05
N LEU A 5 2.19 2.66 -19.40
CA LEU A 5 3.24 2.16 -18.52
C LEU A 5 4.33 3.23 -18.30
N GLU A 6 4.68 3.95 -19.37
CA GLU A 6 5.67 5.03 -19.33
C GLU A 6 5.21 6.20 -18.46
N LEU A 7 3.96 6.64 -18.61
CA LEU A 7 3.37 7.68 -17.75
C LEU A 7 3.32 7.23 -16.29
N LEU A 8 3.03 5.95 -16.05
CA LEU A 8 2.98 5.40 -14.70
C LEU A 8 4.37 5.34 -14.04
N GLN A 9 5.42 5.04 -14.82
CA GLN A 9 6.81 5.10 -14.36
C GLN A 9 7.25 6.53 -14.05
N ASN A 10 6.84 7.50 -14.86
CA ASN A 10 7.10 8.93 -14.60
C ASN A 10 6.41 9.39 -13.31
N ALA A 11 5.22 8.85 -13.00
CA ALA A 11 4.54 9.06 -11.72
C ALA A 11 5.17 8.29 -10.54
N GLY A 12 6.24 7.52 -10.76
CA GLY A 12 7.00 6.84 -9.72
C GLY A 12 6.61 5.39 -9.44
N HIS A 13 5.81 4.76 -10.30
CA HIS A 13 5.36 3.38 -10.15
C HIS A 13 6.07 2.43 -11.13
N ALA A 14 6.55 1.29 -10.64
CA ALA A 14 7.29 0.36 -11.48
C ALA A 14 6.42 -0.36 -12.53
N ASP A 15 5.17 -0.69 -12.15
CA ASP A 15 4.21 -1.36 -13.02
C ASP A 15 2.75 -1.13 -12.57
N PHE A 16 1.79 -1.66 -13.34
CA PHE A 16 0.36 -1.58 -13.03
C PHE A 16 -0.02 -2.33 -11.73
N LYS A 17 0.81 -3.24 -11.23
CA LYS A 17 0.55 -3.95 -9.96
C LYS A 17 0.98 -3.12 -8.77
N ASP A 18 2.09 -2.41 -8.88
CA ASP A 18 2.59 -1.46 -7.90
C ASP A 18 1.62 -0.29 -7.76
N ALA A 19 1.12 0.22 -8.90
CA ALA A 19 0.09 1.26 -8.92
C ALA A 19 -1.29 0.78 -8.43
N ARG A 20 -1.54 -0.53 -8.32
CA ARG A 20 -2.86 -1.08 -7.96
C ARG A 20 -3.39 -0.57 -6.63
N GLY A 21 -2.52 -0.47 -5.62
CA GLY A 21 -2.88 0.06 -4.31
C GLY A 21 -3.17 1.57 -4.35
N PRO A 22 -2.18 2.41 -4.69
CA PRO A 22 -2.32 3.86 -4.67
C PRO A 22 -3.31 4.40 -5.71
N MET A 23 -3.47 3.75 -6.86
CA MET A 23 -4.40 4.17 -7.92
C MET A 23 -5.71 3.37 -7.94
N GLY A 24 -5.91 2.44 -7.00
CA GLY A 24 -7.17 1.70 -6.87
C GLY A 24 -7.50 0.76 -8.03
N PHE A 25 -6.52 0.36 -8.85
CA PHE A 25 -6.77 -0.48 -10.02
C PHE A 25 -7.39 -1.84 -9.65
N ASN A 26 -8.33 -2.29 -10.48
CA ASN A 26 -8.89 -3.62 -10.35
C ASN A 26 -7.90 -4.70 -10.86
N GLN A 27 -8.22 -5.98 -10.68
CA GLN A 27 -7.32 -7.07 -11.07
C GLN A 27 -7.04 -7.10 -12.58
N ARG A 28 -8.02 -6.70 -13.39
CA ARG A 28 -7.91 -6.66 -14.86
C ARG A 28 -6.97 -5.52 -15.29
N GLN A 29 -7.13 -4.35 -14.70
CA GLN A 29 -6.28 -3.18 -14.94
C GLN A 29 -4.84 -3.40 -14.46
N ALA A 30 -4.66 -4.04 -13.31
CA ALA A 30 -3.33 -4.44 -12.82
C ALA A 30 -2.63 -5.49 -13.71
N ALA A 31 -3.39 -6.19 -14.56
CA ALA A 31 -2.87 -7.06 -15.61
C ALA A 31 -2.63 -6.30 -16.94
N GLY A 32 -2.72 -4.97 -16.93
CA GLY A 32 -2.55 -4.12 -18.11
C GLY A 32 -3.74 -4.19 -19.07
N ARG A 33 -4.95 -4.50 -18.60
CA ARG A 33 -6.16 -4.56 -19.45
C ARG A 33 -7.15 -3.44 -19.13
N PHE A 34 -6.91 -2.32 -19.79
CA PHE A 34 -7.76 -1.13 -19.80
C PHE A 34 -8.63 -1.12 -21.06
N THR A 35 -9.87 -0.62 -20.93
CA THR A 35 -10.64 -0.16 -22.09
C THR A 35 -10.09 1.17 -22.61
N ALA A 36 -10.51 1.62 -23.79
CA ALA A 36 -10.07 2.90 -24.32
C ALA A 36 -10.45 4.07 -23.39
N ASP A 37 -11.68 4.04 -22.87
CA ASP A 37 -12.18 5.07 -21.94
C ASP A 37 -11.40 5.05 -20.61
N GLU A 38 -11.17 3.88 -20.03
CA GLU A 38 -10.41 3.74 -18.77
C GLU A 38 -8.94 4.17 -18.95
N ALA A 39 -8.36 3.93 -20.13
CA ALA A 39 -7.00 4.37 -20.43
C ALA A 39 -6.92 5.90 -20.52
N GLN A 40 -7.93 6.54 -21.13
CA GLN A 40 -8.01 8.00 -21.23
C GLN A 40 -8.18 8.64 -19.85
N GLU A 41 -9.07 8.11 -19.01
CA GLU A 41 -9.26 8.60 -17.64
C GLU A 41 -7.96 8.49 -16.81
N LEU A 42 -7.20 7.42 -16.99
CA LEU A 42 -5.91 7.27 -16.30
C LEU A 42 -4.87 8.29 -16.79
N ILE A 43 -4.82 8.57 -18.09
CA ILE A 43 -3.92 9.59 -18.65
C ILE A 43 -4.26 10.96 -18.06
N ASP A 44 -5.55 11.33 -18.06
CA ASP A 44 -6.01 12.61 -17.53
C ASP A 44 -5.66 12.73 -16.03
N GLN A 45 -5.85 11.66 -15.26
CA GLN A 45 -5.49 11.62 -13.83
C GLN A 45 -3.98 11.77 -13.59
N LEU A 46 -3.14 11.09 -14.39
CA LEU A 46 -1.68 11.17 -14.26
C LEU A 46 -1.16 12.56 -14.65
N GLN A 47 -1.69 13.15 -15.72
CA GLN A 47 -1.33 14.51 -16.14
C GLN A 47 -1.77 15.56 -15.12
N GLN A 48 -2.97 15.41 -14.53
CA GLN A 48 -3.44 16.28 -13.47
C GLN A 48 -2.54 16.19 -12.21
N ALA A 49 -2.16 14.98 -11.82
CA ALA A 49 -1.26 14.77 -10.68
C ALA A 49 0.15 15.36 -10.94
N GLU A 50 0.66 15.25 -12.16
CA GLU A 50 1.94 15.86 -12.57
C GLU A 50 1.84 17.39 -12.53
N TYR A 51 0.75 17.96 -13.04
CA TYR A 51 0.49 19.40 -12.99
C TYR A 51 0.35 19.94 -11.55
N GLU A 52 -0.31 19.18 -10.66
CA GLU A 52 -0.38 19.49 -9.23
C GLU A 52 1.00 19.40 -8.54
N ALA A 53 1.83 18.42 -8.92
CA ALA A 53 3.18 18.25 -8.40
C ALA A 53 4.17 19.34 -8.86
N ASP A 54 3.92 19.99 -10.00
CA ASP A 54 4.70 21.14 -10.46
C ASP A 54 4.20 22.49 -9.95
N GLN A 55 2.92 22.61 -9.63
CA GLN A 55 2.38 23.81 -9.00
C GLN A 55 2.62 23.89 -7.48
N GLN A 56 3.02 22.79 -6.84
CA GLN A 56 3.52 22.82 -5.46
C GLN A 56 5.03 23.06 -5.42
N PRO A 57 5.54 24.15 -4.79
CA PRO A 57 6.96 24.27 -4.51
C PRO A 57 7.35 23.10 -3.58
N LYS A 58 8.24 22.25 -4.10
CA LYS A 58 8.71 21.00 -3.51
C LYS A 58 9.06 21.19 -2.02
N ALA A 59 8.16 20.79 -1.13
CA ALA A 59 8.52 20.39 0.21
C ALA A 59 8.26 18.89 0.29
N THR A 60 9.35 18.12 0.35
CA THR A 60 9.41 16.68 0.69
C THR A 60 8.93 15.77 -0.47
N GLY A 61 9.74 14.87 -1.02
CA GLY A 61 10.49 13.88 -0.26
C GLY A 61 9.52 12.96 0.48
N SER A 62 8.68 12.21 -0.24
CA SER A 62 7.88 11.14 0.36
C SER A 62 8.76 9.93 0.68
N SER A 63 9.59 10.11 1.70
CA SER A 63 9.68 9.14 2.78
C SER A 63 9.28 9.87 4.06
N GLU A 64 8.36 9.27 4.80
CA GLU A 64 7.83 9.72 6.10
C GLU A 64 6.76 10.84 6.12
N ARG A 65 5.53 10.46 5.76
CA ARG A 65 4.43 10.32 6.74
C ARG A 65 4.68 11.01 8.10
N LYS A 66 4.34 12.30 8.23
CA LYS A 66 4.04 12.93 9.52
C LYS A 66 2.52 13.09 9.67
N GLN A 67 1.87 11.95 9.87
CA GLN A 67 0.62 11.89 10.62
C GLN A 67 0.89 12.34 12.05
N LYS A 68 0.36 13.50 12.43
CA LYS A 68 -0.29 13.75 13.73
C LYS A 68 -0.98 15.11 13.56
N SER A 69 -2.29 15.16 13.33
CA SER A 69 -3.37 14.76 14.25
C SER A 69 -4.64 14.61 13.39
N GLU A 70 -5.37 13.51 13.39
CA GLU A 70 -6.07 12.95 14.55
C GLU A 70 -5.87 11.43 14.72
N GLN A 71 -5.71 11.04 15.98
CA GLN A 71 -6.11 9.79 16.63
C GLN A 71 -7.16 9.00 15.83
N THR A 72 -6.91 7.75 15.39
CA THR A 72 -6.83 6.57 16.27
C THR A 72 -5.74 5.54 15.87
N ASP A 73 -5.14 4.98 16.92
CA ASP A 73 -4.34 3.75 17.04
C ASP A 73 -3.01 3.60 16.28
N GLY A 74 -1.95 3.93 17.01
CA GLY A 74 -0.56 3.84 16.58
C GLY A 74 0.02 2.43 16.66
N ALA A 75 0.76 2.05 15.63
CA ALA A 75 1.68 0.92 15.68
C ALA A 75 2.93 1.31 16.48
N PRO A 76 3.31 0.57 17.54
CA PRO A 76 4.53 0.87 18.29
C PRO A 76 5.80 0.44 17.53
N LYS A 77 6.83 1.28 17.64
CA LYS A 77 8.21 1.01 17.22
C LYS A 77 8.80 -0.08 18.12
N ARG A 78 9.66 -0.94 17.54
CA ARG A 78 10.04 -2.24 18.10
C ARG A 78 11.05 -2.21 19.26
N ASP A 79 11.66 -1.07 19.57
CA ASP A 79 12.82 -1.01 20.48
C ASP A 79 12.50 -0.50 21.90
N ASP A 80 11.28 -0.01 22.14
CA ASP A 80 10.82 0.49 23.44
C ASP A 80 9.42 -0.06 23.76
N MET A 81 9.17 -1.32 23.40
CA MET A 81 7.93 -1.99 23.82
C MET A 81 8.09 -2.44 25.26
N THR A 82 7.29 -1.85 26.14
CA THR A 82 7.21 -2.29 27.53
C THR A 82 6.70 -3.73 27.60
N ASP A 83 7.07 -4.47 28.66
CA ASP A 83 6.58 -5.84 28.87
C ASP A 83 5.04 -5.92 28.89
N GLU A 84 4.38 -4.82 29.27
CA GLU A 84 2.92 -4.70 29.31
C GLU A 84 2.31 -4.63 27.90
N GLU A 85 2.87 -3.79 27.02
CA GLU A 85 2.44 -3.70 25.62
C GLU A 85 2.72 -5.01 24.86
N ARG A 86 3.85 -5.66 25.18
CA ARG A 86 4.18 -7.00 24.65
C ARG A 86 3.15 -8.04 25.10
N ALA A 87 2.76 -8.02 26.37
CA ALA A 87 1.74 -8.93 26.91
C ALA A 87 0.35 -8.66 26.30
N GLU A 88 0.00 -7.41 26.03
CA GLU A 88 -1.24 -7.04 25.35
C GLU A 88 -1.26 -7.56 23.91
N MET A 89 -0.20 -7.32 23.14
CA MET A 89 -0.09 -7.82 21.78
C MET A 89 -0.12 -9.35 21.73
N GLU A 90 0.53 -10.04 22.67
CA GLU A 90 0.46 -11.50 22.78
C GLU A 90 -0.96 -11.99 23.14
N ARG A 91 -1.69 -11.28 23.98
CA ARG A 91 -3.10 -11.59 24.28
C ARG A 91 -3.97 -11.38 23.05
N ALA A 92 -3.75 -10.32 22.28
CA ALA A 92 -4.45 -10.03 21.04
C ALA A 92 -4.19 -11.10 19.97
N VAL A 93 -2.95 -11.59 19.84
CA VAL A 93 -2.62 -12.70 18.93
C VAL A 93 -3.28 -14.01 19.39
N ARG A 94 -3.32 -14.27 20.70
CA ARG A 94 -3.97 -15.48 21.27
C ARG A 94 -5.49 -15.45 21.14
N SER A 95 -6.11 -14.27 21.20
CA SER A 95 -7.55 -14.10 21.00
C SER A 95 -7.95 -14.00 19.52
N ALA A 96 -6.99 -13.75 18.62
CA ALA A 96 -7.25 -13.71 17.19
C ALA A 96 -7.71 -15.07 16.66
N SER A 97 -8.69 -15.04 15.76
CA SER A 97 -9.20 -16.26 15.12
C SER A 97 -8.12 -16.96 14.29
N THR A 98 -8.05 -18.29 14.38
CA THR A 98 -7.14 -19.14 13.59
C THR A 98 -7.20 -18.85 12.10
N LYS A 99 -8.39 -18.55 11.57
CA LYS A 99 -8.57 -18.20 10.15
C LYS A 99 -7.86 -16.87 9.80
N SER A 100 -7.89 -15.89 10.70
CA SER A 100 -7.22 -14.60 10.51
C SER A 100 -5.70 -14.77 10.55
N LEU A 101 -5.19 -15.55 11.51
CA LEU A 101 -3.76 -15.84 11.63
C LEU A 101 -3.21 -16.55 10.38
N VAL A 102 -3.93 -17.54 9.85
CA VAL A 102 -3.53 -18.26 8.62
C VAL A 102 -3.48 -17.32 7.41
N LEU A 103 -4.42 -16.37 7.30
CA LEU A 103 -4.41 -15.38 6.23
C LEU A 103 -3.24 -14.40 6.36
N GLU A 104 -2.93 -13.96 7.59
CA GLU A 104 -1.83 -13.03 7.83
C GLU A 104 -0.47 -13.66 7.55
N VAL A 105 -0.26 -14.91 7.96
CA VAL A 105 0.99 -15.65 7.67
C VAL A 105 1.19 -15.82 6.16
N ARG A 106 0.12 -16.16 5.41
CA ARG A 106 0.18 -16.27 3.94
C ARG A 106 0.39 -14.92 3.25
N ARG A 107 -0.26 -13.85 3.73
CA ARG A 107 -0.08 -12.48 3.22
C ARG A 107 1.37 -12.03 3.32
N ARG A 108 2.08 -12.46 4.37
CA ARG A 108 3.51 -12.19 4.59
C ARG A 108 4.45 -13.16 3.87
N GLY A 109 3.91 -14.03 3.00
CA GLY A 109 4.70 -14.97 2.21
C GLY A 109 5.24 -16.16 3.02
N TRP A 110 4.74 -16.39 4.23
CA TRP A 110 5.14 -17.51 5.07
C TRP A 110 4.18 -18.69 4.89
N ILE A 111 4.70 -19.92 5.00
CA ILE A 111 3.94 -21.15 4.83
C ILE A 111 3.80 -21.84 6.20
N VAL A 112 2.55 -22.10 6.62
CA VAL A 112 2.27 -22.87 7.85
C VAL A 112 2.43 -24.35 7.54
N THR A 113 3.43 -24.99 8.14
CA THR A 113 3.58 -26.46 8.15
C THR A 113 3.14 -26.99 9.51
N LYS A 114 2.47 -28.15 9.53
CA LYS A 114 2.16 -28.81 10.81
C LYS A 114 3.45 -29.45 11.34
N PRO A 115 3.82 -29.24 12.62
CA PRO A 115 4.91 -30.00 13.22
C PRO A 115 4.56 -31.50 13.18
N LYS A 116 5.57 -32.34 12.92
CA LYS A 116 5.43 -33.80 12.96
C LYS A 116 5.28 -34.30 14.38
#